data_AF-A0A699YGV8-F1
#
_entry.id   AF-A0A699YGV8-F1
#
_cell.length_a   1.000
_cell.length_b   1.000
_cell.length_c   1.000
_cell.angle_alpha   90.00
_cell.angle_beta   90.00
_cell.angle_gamma   90.00
#
_symmetry.space_group_name_H-M   'P 1'
#
loop_
_entity.id
_entity.type
_entity.pdbx_description
1 polymer ?
#
loop_
_entity_poly.entity_id
_entity_poly.type
_entity_poly.pdbx_seq_one_letter_code
_entity_poly.pdbx_strand_id
1 'polypeptide(L)'
;MSCNGSFDLVVSGINRGDNCGLHVIYSGTVGAAREAACKGVPAIAFSLDNHQARKEEDFEISAQISVALMRAALGLLPGQDPAVSPAEAFKQGGFLNVNIPNLHGRQLQGLHVTHMSQACVFPSFKEVKEAGGPVLAEIEEHTPPSRVFRHYAGIMQSDEAPGGDGWAMRNGWVSVTALGLRQDLGRGQAALETAAVEAMLAATSAIVAAAAADKGLAAGGVSKL
;
A
#
# COMPACT_ATOMS: atom_id res chain seq x y z
N MET A 1 7.14 -12.76 27.68
CA MET A 1 6.86 -13.66 26.56
C MET A 1 7.84 -13.34 25.45
N SER A 2 8.93 -14.10 25.34
CA SER A 2 9.78 -14.07 24.13
C SER A 2 9.11 -14.99 23.11
N CYS A 3 8.54 -14.42 22.05
CA CYS A 3 8.07 -15.20 20.91
C CYS A 3 9.29 -15.82 20.21
N ASN A 4 9.61 -17.06 20.59
CA ASN A 4 10.71 -17.85 20.02
C ASN A 4 10.30 -18.58 18.72
N GLY A 5 9.24 -18.12 18.05
CA GLY A 5 8.73 -18.69 16.80
C GLY A 5 9.16 -17.86 15.60
N SER A 6 9.59 -18.54 14.53
CA SER A 6 9.74 -17.92 13.21
C SER A 6 8.35 -17.55 12.68
N PHE A 7 8.17 -16.34 12.17
CA PHE A 7 6.93 -15.90 11.52
C PHE A 7 7.02 -16.16 10.02
N ASP A 8 5.99 -16.76 9.42
CA ASP A 8 5.94 -17.02 7.97
C ASP A 8 5.48 -15.78 7.17
N LEU A 9 4.65 -14.94 7.77
CA LEU A 9 4.11 -13.73 7.16
C LEU A 9 3.73 -12.71 8.24
N VAL A 10 4.09 -11.44 8.04
CA VAL A 10 3.58 -10.31 8.83
C VAL A 10 2.50 -9.57 8.05
N VAL A 11 1.42 -9.20 8.73
CA VAL A 11 0.28 -8.50 8.12
C VAL A 11 0.04 -7.19 8.86
N SER A 12 -0.12 -6.11 8.11
CA SER A 12 -0.39 -4.77 8.64
C SER A 12 -1.63 -4.19 7.98
N GLY A 13 -2.64 -3.82 8.75
CA GLY A 13 -3.91 -3.30 8.23
C GLY A 13 -5.14 -3.86 8.96
N ILE A 14 -6.36 -3.66 8.45
CA ILE A 14 -6.68 -2.91 7.21
C ILE A 14 -6.78 -1.41 7.52
N ASN A 15 -5.98 -0.60 6.83
CA ASN A 15 -5.97 0.85 7.05
C ASN A 15 -7.24 1.54 6.54
N ARG A 16 -7.62 2.65 7.20
CA ARG A 16 -8.73 3.53 6.83
C ARG A 16 -8.24 4.71 5.99
N GLY A 17 -8.20 4.50 4.69
CA GLY A 17 -7.53 5.37 3.73
C GLY A 17 -6.52 4.56 2.94
N ASP A 18 -6.42 4.82 1.65
CA ASP A 18 -5.41 4.19 0.80
C ASP A 18 -4.00 4.66 1.16
N ASN A 19 -3.02 3.91 0.69
CA ASN A 19 -1.61 4.25 0.73
C ASN A 19 -1.06 4.08 -0.70
N CYS A 20 -1.66 4.76 -1.68
CA CYS A 20 -1.16 4.81 -3.05
C CYS A 20 -0.13 5.93 -3.25
N GLY A 21 0.69 5.76 -4.28
CA GLY A 21 1.68 6.76 -4.69
C GLY A 21 2.67 7.12 -3.59
N LEU A 22 2.97 8.41 -3.41
CA LEU A 22 3.96 8.85 -2.43
C LEU A 22 3.49 8.73 -0.97
N HIS A 23 2.21 8.42 -0.71
CA HIS A 23 1.72 8.16 0.64
C HIS A 23 2.35 6.90 1.26
N VAL A 24 2.81 5.96 0.43
CA VAL A 24 3.62 4.79 0.81
C VAL A 24 4.83 5.15 1.67
N ILE A 25 5.42 6.33 1.47
CA ILE A 25 6.63 6.77 2.17
C ILE A 25 6.34 7.08 3.64
N TYR A 26 5.19 7.69 3.91
CA TYR A 26 4.83 8.24 5.24
C TYR A 26 3.88 7.33 6.02
N SER A 27 3.34 6.30 5.39
CA SER A 27 2.34 5.41 5.97
C SER A 27 2.89 4.54 7.10
N GLY A 28 2.26 4.60 8.28
CA GLY A 28 2.56 3.68 9.37
C GLY A 28 2.16 2.23 9.06
N THR A 29 1.09 2.01 8.29
CA THR A 29 0.65 0.67 7.87
C THR A 29 1.70 0.02 6.97
N VAL A 30 2.19 0.75 5.97
CA VAL A 30 3.30 0.30 5.13
C VAL A 30 4.60 0.21 5.94
N GLY A 31 4.83 1.12 6.87
CA GLY A 31 5.98 1.13 7.76
C GLY A 31 6.13 -0.17 8.57
N ALA A 32 5.04 -0.73 9.09
CA ALA A 32 5.09 -2.00 9.81
C ALA A 32 5.44 -3.20 8.89
N ALA A 33 4.92 -3.23 7.66
CA ALA A 33 5.31 -4.24 6.68
C ALA A 33 6.78 -4.09 6.26
N ARG A 34 7.26 -2.84 6.11
CA ARG A 34 8.66 -2.52 5.85
C ARG A 34 9.58 -2.97 6.97
N GLU A 35 9.19 -2.78 8.23
CA GLU A 35 9.97 -3.26 9.39
C GLU A 35 10.12 -4.78 9.40
N ALA A 36 9.06 -5.52 9.07
CA ALA A 36 9.13 -6.97 8.90
C ALA A 36 10.09 -7.37 7.77
N ALA A 37 10.02 -6.69 6.62
CA ALA A 37 10.95 -6.90 5.52
C ALA A 37 12.42 -6.61 5.93
N CYS A 38 12.68 -5.59 6.76
CA CYS A 38 14.00 -5.33 7.35
C CYS A 38 14.50 -6.49 8.23
N LYS A 39 13.61 -7.29 8.80
CA LYS A 39 13.93 -8.50 9.57
C LYS A 39 13.98 -9.77 8.72
N GLY A 40 13.84 -9.65 7.40
CA GLY A 40 13.80 -10.78 6.48
C GLY A 40 12.52 -11.62 6.58
N VAL A 41 11.44 -11.04 7.11
CA VAL A 41 10.13 -11.69 7.19
C VAL A 41 9.24 -11.12 6.09
N PRO A 42 8.64 -11.96 5.23
CA PRO A 42 7.70 -11.50 4.21
C PRO A 42 6.52 -10.75 4.84
N ALA A 43 6.02 -9.72 4.17
CA ALA A 43 4.94 -8.92 4.72
C ALA A 43 3.96 -8.37 3.68
N ILE A 44 2.72 -8.12 4.12
CA ILE A 44 1.68 -7.47 3.31
C ILE A 44 1.02 -6.35 4.12
N ALA A 45 0.99 -5.15 3.53
CA ALA A 45 0.21 -4.02 4.03
C ALA A 45 -1.13 -3.93 3.29
N PHE A 46 -2.24 -3.79 4.01
CA PHE A 46 -3.58 -3.68 3.46
C PHE A 46 -4.23 -2.34 3.82
N SER A 47 -4.83 -1.70 2.82
CA SER A 47 -5.47 -0.39 2.96
C SER A 47 -6.79 -0.37 2.19
N LEU A 48 -7.85 0.18 2.79
CA LEU A 48 -9.13 0.42 2.13
C LEU A 48 -9.28 1.91 1.85
N ASP A 49 -9.62 2.29 0.62
CA ASP A 49 -9.86 3.68 0.16
C ASP A 49 -11.18 4.27 0.72
N ASN A 50 -11.39 4.16 2.03
CA ASN A 50 -12.54 4.70 2.71
C ASN A 50 -12.15 5.27 4.07
N HIS A 51 -11.87 6.57 4.11
CA HIS A 51 -11.60 7.27 5.36
C HIS A 51 -12.79 7.30 6.33
N GLN A 52 -14.01 7.10 5.82
CA GLN A 52 -15.24 7.09 6.63
C GLN A 52 -15.62 5.70 7.12
N ALA A 53 -14.91 4.63 6.72
CA ALA A 53 -15.16 3.29 7.23
C ALA A 53 -15.01 3.26 8.75
N ARG A 54 -15.97 2.67 9.46
CA ARG A 54 -15.99 2.59 10.93
C ARG A 54 -16.50 1.26 11.45
N LYS A 55 -17.31 0.55 10.67
CA LYS A 55 -17.97 -0.69 11.08
C LYS A 55 -17.36 -1.87 10.34
N GLU A 56 -17.56 -3.07 10.86
CA GLU A 56 -16.98 -4.30 10.29
C GLU A 56 -17.46 -4.53 8.85
N GLU A 57 -18.72 -4.19 8.54
CA GLU A 57 -19.31 -4.37 7.21
C GLU A 57 -18.61 -3.49 6.15
N ASP A 58 -18.04 -2.35 6.56
CA ASP A 58 -17.28 -1.50 5.65
C ASP A 58 -16.01 -2.20 5.14
N PHE A 59 -15.51 -3.21 5.85
CA PHE A 59 -14.28 -3.93 5.55
C PHE A 59 -14.51 -5.34 4.99
N GLU A 60 -15.76 -5.78 4.81
CA GLU A 60 -16.06 -7.18 4.46
C GLU A 60 -15.30 -7.62 3.20
N ILE A 61 -15.39 -6.85 2.12
CA ILE A 61 -14.68 -7.13 0.86
C ILE A 61 -13.17 -7.08 1.07
N SER A 62 -12.67 -6.07 1.78
CA SER A 62 -11.24 -5.92 2.05
C SER A 62 -10.70 -7.12 2.82
N ALA A 63 -11.40 -7.60 3.85
CA ALA A 63 -11.01 -8.76 4.63
C ALA A 63 -10.99 -10.04 3.78
N GLN A 64 -12.01 -10.24 2.93
CA GLN A 64 -12.07 -11.40 2.03
C GLN A 64 -10.91 -11.40 1.03
N ILE A 65 -10.57 -10.24 0.45
CA ILE A 65 -9.43 -10.08 -0.47
C ILE A 65 -8.10 -10.27 0.26
N SER A 66 -7.96 -9.71 1.46
CA SER A 66 -6.78 -9.90 2.30
C SER A 66 -6.51 -11.37 2.59
N VAL A 67 -7.55 -12.13 2.98
CA VAL A 67 -7.41 -13.57 3.24
C VAL A 67 -6.99 -14.34 1.99
N ALA A 68 -7.55 -14.01 0.82
CA ALA A 68 -7.16 -14.65 -0.44
C ALA A 68 -5.67 -14.39 -0.77
N LEU A 69 -5.23 -13.15 -0.64
CA LEU A 69 -3.84 -12.76 -0.88
C LEU A 69 -2.87 -13.39 0.12
N MET A 70 -3.23 -13.45 1.41
CA MET A 70 -2.42 -14.12 2.43
C MET A 70 -2.28 -15.62 2.14
N ARG A 71 -3.38 -16.29 1.80
CA ARG A 71 -3.35 -17.71 1.44
C ARG A 71 -2.54 -17.96 0.17
N ALA A 72 -2.71 -17.13 -0.86
CA ALA A 72 -1.94 -17.20 -2.09
C ALA A 72 -0.45 -17.01 -1.85
N ALA A 73 -0.08 -16.03 -1.02
CA ALA A 73 1.29 -15.72 -0.64
C ALA A 73 1.96 -16.86 0.13
N LEU A 74 1.20 -17.59 0.95
CA LEU A 74 1.67 -18.74 1.72
C LEU A 74 1.60 -20.07 0.96
N GLY A 75 1.11 -20.10 -0.29
CA GLY A 75 0.96 -21.35 -1.06
C GLY A 75 -0.19 -22.24 -0.60
N LEU A 76 -1.23 -21.65 0.03
CA LEU A 76 -2.33 -22.37 0.69
C LEU A 76 -3.64 -22.41 -0.13
N LEU A 77 -3.62 -21.95 -1.39
CA LEU A 77 -4.77 -22.06 -2.30
C LEU A 77 -4.69 -23.35 -3.13
N PRO A 78 -5.84 -23.88 -3.59
CA PRO A 78 -5.88 -25.04 -4.47
C PRO A 78 -5.02 -24.84 -5.73
N GLY A 79 -4.24 -25.86 -6.09
CA GLY A 79 -3.36 -25.83 -7.27
C GLY A 79 -1.97 -25.22 -7.02
N GLN A 80 -1.69 -24.71 -5.81
CA GLN A 80 -0.34 -24.34 -5.39
C GLN A 80 0.36 -25.53 -4.71
N ASP A 81 1.69 -25.54 -4.72
CA ASP A 81 2.50 -26.47 -3.94
C ASP A 81 2.68 -25.90 -2.52
N PRO A 82 2.13 -26.54 -1.46
CA PRO A 82 2.29 -26.05 -0.09
C PRO A 82 3.74 -26.06 0.42
N ALA A 83 4.64 -26.78 -0.25
CA ALA A 83 6.07 -26.74 0.06
C ALA A 83 6.77 -25.49 -0.50
N VAL A 84 6.12 -24.75 -1.40
CA VAL A 84 6.67 -23.57 -2.08
C VAL A 84 5.79 -22.37 -1.78
N SER A 85 6.19 -21.56 -0.79
CA SER A 85 5.54 -20.30 -0.45
C SER A 85 6.02 -19.18 -1.39
N PRO A 86 5.16 -18.56 -2.23
CA PRO A 86 5.55 -17.41 -3.04
C PRO A 86 6.12 -16.24 -2.22
N ALA A 87 5.72 -16.11 -0.95
CA ALA A 87 6.22 -15.11 -0.03
C ALA A 87 7.74 -15.24 0.23
N GLU A 88 8.36 -16.40 0.00
CA GLU A 88 9.80 -16.59 0.15
C GLU A 88 10.63 -15.64 -0.73
N ALA A 89 10.11 -15.24 -1.89
CA ALA A 89 10.76 -14.28 -2.78
C ALA A 89 10.99 -12.90 -2.12
N PHE A 90 10.26 -12.59 -1.05
CA PHE A 90 10.30 -11.31 -0.34
C PHE A 90 11.22 -11.32 0.89
N LYS A 91 11.80 -12.47 1.26
CA LYS A 91 12.70 -12.57 2.43
C LYS A 91 13.97 -11.71 2.33
N GLN A 92 14.35 -11.30 1.13
CA GLN A 92 15.53 -10.45 0.90
C GLN A 92 15.21 -8.94 0.94
N GLY A 93 14.21 -8.54 1.74
CA GLY A 93 13.84 -7.14 1.90
C GLY A 93 12.78 -6.66 0.92
N GLY A 94 11.76 -7.47 0.71
CA GLY A 94 10.57 -7.12 -0.06
C GLY A 94 9.29 -7.22 0.76
N PHE A 95 8.24 -6.54 0.31
CA PHE A 95 6.89 -6.66 0.85
C PHE A 95 5.85 -6.23 -0.19
N LEU A 96 4.58 -6.57 0.06
CA LEU A 96 3.46 -6.14 -0.78
C LEU A 96 2.71 -4.98 -0.14
N ASN A 97 2.35 -3.98 -0.93
CA ASN A 97 1.38 -2.94 -0.57
C ASN A 97 0.10 -3.16 -1.37
N VAL A 98 -1.02 -3.32 -0.66
CA VAL A 98 -2.32 -3.64 -1.23
C VAL A 98 -3.32 -2.55 -0.90
N ASN A 99 -3.95 -2.01 -1.94
CA ASN A 99 -5.02 -1.02 -1.81
C ASN A 99 -6.32 -1.60 -2.39
N ILE A 100 -7.39 -1.55 -1.61
CA ILE A 100 -8.74 -2.00 -1.99
C ILE A 100 -9.59 -0.77 -2.26
N PRO A 101 -10.19 -0.62 -3.46
CA PRO A 101 -10.95 0.56 -3.81
C PRO A 101 -12.26 0.60 -3.03
N ASN A 102 -12.69 1.80 -2.66
CA ASN A 102 -14.07 1.99 -2.25
C ASN A 102 -14.95 1.95 -3.50
N LEU A 103 -15.76 0.90 -3.55
CA LEU A 103 -16.51 0.58 -4.75
C LEU A 103 -17.64 1.58 -5.01
N HIS A 104 -18.15 2.29 -3.99
CA HIS A 104 -19.26 3.24 -4.13
C HIS A 104 -20.44 2.70 -4.99
N GLY A 105 -20.79 1.43 -4.83
CA GLY A 105 -21.84 0.75 -5.61
C GLY A 105 -21.40 0.19 -6.98
N ARG A 106 -20.11 0.29 -7.34
CA ARG A 106 -19.52 -0.38 -8.50
C ARG A 106 -19.16 -1.82 -8.17
N GLN A 107 -19.00 -2.65 -9.19
CA GLN A 107 -18.47 -4.01 -9.02
C GLN A 107 -16.94 -3.97 -8.99
N LEU A 108 -16.34 -4.79 -8.14
CA LEU A 108 -14.90 -5.04 -8.15
C LEU A 108 -14.53 -5.80 -9.43
N GLN A 109 -13.61 -5.27 -10.24
CA GLN A 109 -13.17 -5.92 -11.48
C GLN A 109 -12.26 -7.11 -11.18
N GLY A 110 -11.32 -6.90 -10.26
CA GLY A 110 -10.43 -7.93 -9.77
C GLY A 110 -9.16 -7.37 -9.15
N LEU A 111 -8.07 -8.14 -9.22
CA LEU A 111 -6.78 -7.78 -8.65
C LEU A 111 -5.79 -7.46 -9.76
N HIS A 112 -4.97 -6.43 -9.57
CA HIS A 112 -4.03 -5.95 -10.57
C HIS A 112 -2.63 -5.78 -9.98
N VAL A 113 -1.62 -6.39 -10.61
CA VAL A 113 -0.22 -6.09 -10.27
C VAL A 113 0.09 -4.67 -10.71
N THR A 114 0.58 -3.83 -9.82
CA THR A 114 0.79 -2.41 -10.06
C THR A 114 2.20 -1.95 -9.74
N HIS A 115 2.59 -0.80 -10.29
CA HIS A 115 3.73 -0.02 -9.81
C HIS A 115 3.26 1.14 -8.93
N MET A 116 4.15 1.61 -8.05
CA MET A 116 3.88 2.80 -7.23
C MET A 116 3.82 4.03 -8.15
N SER A 117 2.69 4.75 -8.13
CA SER A 117 2.56 6.00 -8.86
C SER A 117 3.35 7.14 -8.20
N GLN A 118 3.53 8.25 -8.91
CA GLN A 118 4.10 9.49 -8.36
C GLN A 118 3.04 10.46 -7.81
N ALA A 119 1.79 10.00 -7.67
CA ALA A 119 0.73 10.82 -7.13
C ALA A 119 1.06 11.24 -5.69
N CYS A 120 0.85 12.52 -5.40
CA CYS A 120 1.13 13.11 -4.10
C CYS A 120 0.03 14.12 -3.73
N VAL A 121 -0.71 13.79 -2.67
CA VAL A 121 -1.60 14.73 -2.00
C VAL A 121 -0.83 15.24 -0.78
N PHE A 122 -0.45 16.50 -0.79
CA PHE A 122 0.27 17.14 0.31
C PHE A 122 -0.56 18.30 0.88
N PRO A 123 -0.46 18.55 2.18
CA PRO A 123 -0.85 19.82 2.78
C PRO A 123 -0.61 21.04 1.88
N SER A 124 -1.67 21.74 1.49
CA SER A 124 -1.55 23.12 1.04
C SER A 124 -1.80 24.04 2.23
N PHE A 125 -0.98 25.08 2.36
CA PHE A 125 -1.15 26.08 3.39
C PHE A 125 -1.64 27.36 2.75
N LYS A 126 -2.78 27.86 3.23
CA LYS A 126 -3.31 29.15 2.80
C LYS A 126 -3.31 30.10 3.98
N GLU A 127 -2.70 31.26 3.78
CA GLU A 127 -2.76 32.34 4.75
C GLU A 127 -4.22 32.79 4.92
N VAL A 128 -4.65 32.94 6.17
CA VAL A 128 -6.02 33.37 6.51
C VAL A 128 -5.97 34.62 7.37
N LYS A 129 -6.96 35.50 7.19
CA LYS A 129 -7.26 36.59 8.11
C LYS A 129 -8.42 36.13 9.00
N GLU A 130 -8.15 35.78 10.25
CA GLU A 130 -9.21 35.42 11.18
C GLU A 130 -9.85 36.70 11.74
N ALA A 131 -11.17 36.85 11.53
CA ALA A 131 -11.91 38.07 11.89
C ALA A 131 -12.41 38.09 13.36
N GLY A 132 -12.06 37.10 14.20
CA GLY A 132 -12.36 37.14 15.65
C GLY A 132 -12.41 35.80 16.38
N GLY A 133 -11.31 35.42 17.05
CA GLY A 133 -11.26 34.57 18.26
C GLY A 133 -11.01 33.05 18.12
N PRO A 134 -10.44 32.36 19.14
CA PRO A 134 -9.94 32.88 20.41
C PRO A 134 -8.53 33.47 20.26
N VAL A 135 -8.36 34.60 20.93
CA VAL A 135 -7.18 35.44 21.04
C VAL A 135 -5.96 34.59 21.41
N LEU A 136 -4.84 34.75 20.69
CA LEU A 136 -3.52 34.55 21.32
C LEU A 136 -3.48 35.52 22.49
N ALA A 137 -3.79 35.03 23.69
CA ALA A 137 -3.76 35.83 24.89
C ALA A 137 -2.34 36.38 25.02
N GLU A 138 -2.24 37.70 24.82
CA GLU A 138 -1.05 38.53 24.95
C GLU A 138 -0.11 38.55 23.73
N ILE A 139 -0.44 39.47 22.81
CA ILE A 139 0.54 40.09 21.91
C ILE A 139 1.16 41.25 22.72
N GLU A 140 2.36 41.06 23.26
CA GLU A 140 3.13 42.13 23.92
C GLU A 140 3.65 43.15 22.88
N GLU A 141 4.03 44.35 23.34
CA GLU A 141 4.58 45.46 22.50
C GLU A 141 5.78 45.05 21.62
N HIS A 142 6.41 43.92 21.91
CA HIS A 142 7.54 43.36 21.16
C HIS A 142 7.23 42.09 20.35
N THR A 143 5.95 41.71 20.21
CA THR A 143 5.58 40.52 19.43
C THR A 143 5.63 40.85 17.92
N PRO A 144 6.43 40.13 17.11
CA PRO A 144 6.48 40.35 15.67
C PRO A 144 5.10 40.14 15.02
N PRO A 145 4.81 40.80 13.88
CA PRO A 145 3.57 40.54 13.14
C PRO A 145 3.45 39.06 12.80
N SER A 146 2.43 38.41 13.38
CA SER A 146 2.18 36.99 13.21
C SER A 146 1.31 36.73 11.99
N ARG A 147 1.67 35.73 11.18
CA ARG A 147 0.91 35.27 10.01
C ARG A 147 0.24 33.95 10.32
N VAL A 148 -1.06 33.85 10.08
CA VAL A 148 -1.85 32.63 10.35
C VAL A 148 -2.05 31.86 9.05
N PHE A 149 -1.73 30.58 9.06
CA PHE A 149 -1.96 29.67 7.94
C PHE A 149 -2.93 28.58 8.37
N ARG A 150 -3.92 28.29 7.53
CA ARG A 150 -4.75 27.09 7.67
C ARG A 150 -4.29 26.02 6.70
N HIS A 151 -4.37 24.80 7.18
CA HIS A 151 -4.10 23.60 6.41
C HIS A 151 -5.32 23.24 5.55
N TYR A 152 -5.09 23.01 4.26
CA TYR A 152 -6.09 22.55 3.30
C TYR A 152 -5.55 21.34 2.54
N ALA A 153 -6.40 20.35 2.27
CA ALA A 153 -6.03 19.24 1.39
C ALA A 153 -5.77 19.80 -0.02
N GLY A 154 -4.54 19.64 -0.52
CA GLY A 154 -4.15 20.04 -1.87
C GLY A 154 -3.58 18.84 -2.64
N ILE A 155 -3.91 18.75 -3.93
CA ILE A 155 -3.21 17.82 -4.83
C ILE A 155 -1.95 18.53 -5.31
N MET A 156 -0.78 17.99 -4.97
CA MET A 156 0.50 18.55 -5.38
C MET A 156 0.95 17.97 -6.72
N GLN A 157 0.73 16.66 -6.91
CA GLN A 157 1.09 15.95 -8.14
C GLN A 157 0.05 14.85 -8.40
N SER A 158 -0.45 14.78 -9.63
CA SER A 158 -1.27 13.67 -10.11
C SER A 158 -0.43 12.71 -10.93
N ASP A 159 -0.78 11.42 -10.87
CA ASP A 159 -0.26 10.40 -11.77
C ASP A 159 -1.41 9.44 -12.12
N GLU A 160 -1.68 9.33 -13.42
CA GLU A 160 -2.76 8.54 -13.98
C GLU A 160 -2.27 7.50 -14.98
N ALA A 161 -0.97 7.23 -15.00
CA ALA A 161 -0.38 6.26 -15.89
C ALA A 161 -1.03 4.87 -15.70
N PRO A 162 -1.48 4.20 -16.78
CA PRO A 162 -1.99 2.84 -16.71
C PRO A 162 -1.01 1.89 -16.03
N GLY A 163 -1.53 1.01 -15.17
CA GLY A 163 -0.72 0.09 -14.35
C GLY A 163 -0.17 0.68 -13.05
N GLY A 164 -0.34 1.99 -12.81
CA GLY A 164 -0.07 2.60 -11.51
C GLY A 164 -1.13 2.21 -10.48
N ASP A 165 -0.75 2.18 -9.19
CA ASP A 165 -1.63 1.87 -8.07
C ASP A 165 -2.89 2.76 -8.02
N GLY A 166 -2.73 4.07 -8.11
CA GLY A 166 -3.85 5.03 -8.14
C GLY A 166 -4.75 4.86 -9.37
N TRP A 167 -4.18 4.50 -10.52
CA TRP A 167 -4.96 4.20 -11.73
C TRP A 167 -5.83 2.95 -11.54
N ALA A 168 -5.25 1.88 -10.99
CA ALA A 168 -5.97 0.63 -10.74
C ALA A 168 -7.17 0.86 -9.80
N MET A 169 -6.95 1.57 -8.70
CA MET A 169 -7.97 1.93 -7.71
C MET A 169 -9.14 2.70 -8.34
N ARG A 170 -8.85 3.74 -9.14
CA ARG A 170 -9.89 4.53 -9.83
C ARG A 170 -10.71 3.68 -10.80
N ASN A 171 -10.08 2.69 -11.43
CA ASN A 171 -10.70 1.77 -12.38
C ASN A 171 -11.32 0.53 -11.73
N GLY A 172 -11.48 0.49 -10.39
CA GLY A 172 -12.18 -0.60 -9.72
C GLY A 172 -11.38 -1.90 -9.61
N TRP A 173 -10.05 -1.80 -9.63
CA TRP A 173 -9.13 -2.90 -9.35
C TRP A 173 -8.55 -2.78 -7.94
N VAL A 174 -8.37 -3.91 -7.26
CA VAL A 174 -7.45 -3.99 -6.12
C VAL A 174 -6.03 -3.83 -6.65
N SER A 175 -5.31 -2.84 -6.15
CA SER A 175 -3.90 -2.63 -6.49
C SER A 175 -3.02 -3.50 -5.60
N VAL A 176 -2.07 -4.22 -6.21
CA VAL A 176 -1.04 -5.01 -5.52
C VAL A 176 0.33 -4.61 -6.04
N THR A 177 1.07 -3.85 -5.26
CA THR A 177 2.39 -3.32 -5.62
C THR A 177 3.49 -4.02 -4.81
N ALA A 178 4.46 -4.61 -5.50
CA ALA A 178 5.68 -5.10 -4.87
C ALA A 178 6.64 -3.95 -4.57
N LEU A 179 7.12 -3.88 -3.33
CA LEU A 179 8.03 -2.83 -2.87
C LEU A 179 9.26 -3.45 -2.22
N GLY A 180 10.43 -2.85 -2.46
CA GLY A 180 11.71 -3.23 -1.85
C GLY A 180 12.22 -2.19 -0.86
N LEU A 181 13.26 -2.56 -0.10
CA LEU A 181 13.91 -1.67 0.87
C LEU A 181 14.86 -0.63 0.23
N ARG A 182 15.46 -0.95 -0.92
CA ARG A 182 16.40 -0.01 -1.59
C ARG A 182 15.64 1.09 -2.32
N GLN A 183 16.10 2.32 -2.11
CA GLN A 183 15.58 3.53 -2.77
C GLN A 183 16.67 4.33 -3.49
N ASP A 184 17.93 3.88 -3.39
CA ASP A 184 19.06 4.55 -4.01
C ASP A 184 19.26 4.08 -5.46
N LEU A 185 19.77 4.97 -6.32
CA LEU A 185 20.09 4.66 -7.71
C LEU A 185 21.43 3.92 -7.76
N GLY A 186 21.39 2.59 -7.70
CA GLY A 186 22.58 1.74 -7.62
C GLY A 186 23.53 1.90 -8.81
N ARG A 187 24.83 2.10 -8.53
CA ARG A 187 25.93 1.87 -9.48
C ARG A 187 26.72 0.63 -9.02
N GLY A 188 26.59 -0.50 -9.73
CA GLY A 188 27.58 -1.60 -9.65
C GLY A 188 27.14 -2.96 -9.07
N GLN A 189 25.89 -3.16 -8.64
CA GLN A 189 25.37 -4.46 -8.16
C GLN A 189 24.18 -5.02 -8.95
N ALA A 190 23.94 -4.47 -10.14
CA ALA A 190 22.69 -4.61 -10.89
C ALA A 190 22.22 -6.06 -11.14
N ALA A 191 23.09 -7.03 -11.40
CA ALA A 191 22.65 -8.36 -11.81
C ALA A 191 21.95 -9.20 -10.71
N LEU A 192 22.48 -9.18 -9.47
CA LEU A 192 21.86 -9.87 -8.33
C LEU A 192 20.59 -9.15 -7.87
N GLU A 193 20.57 -7.82 -7.96
CA GLU A 193 19.39 -7.00 -7.67
C GLU A 193 18.27 -7.23 -8.67
N THR A 194 18.60 -7.31 -9.97
CA THR A 194 17.63 -7.62 -11.03
C THR A 194 16.99 -8.98 -10.80
N ALA A 195 17.76 -10.02 -10.48
CA ALA A 195 17.20 -11.36 -10.25
C ALA A 195 16.24 -11.40 -9.04
N ALA A 196 16.57 -10.70 -7.94
CA ALA A 196 15.68 -10.61 -6.78
C ALA A 196 14.40 -9.84 -7.09
N VAL A 197 14.50 -8.73 -7.84
CA VAL A 197 13.34 -7.95 -8.28
C VAL A 197 12.46 -8.76 -9.22
N GLU A 198 13.03 -9.46 -10.19
CA GLU A 198 12.31 -10.35 -11.10
C GLU A 198 11.60 -11.46 -10.34
N ALA A 199 12.25 -12.08 -9.35
CA ALA A 199 11.63 -13.08 -8.49
C ALA A 199 10.45 -12.52 -7.69
N MET A 200 10.57 -11.31 -7.13
CA MET A 200 9.47 -10.64 -6.43
C MET A 200 8.31 -10.32 -7.38
N LEU A 201 8.59 -9.85 -8.60
CA LEU A 201 7.55 -9.55 -9.59
C LEU A 201 6.83 -10.81 -10.09
N ALA A 202 7.57 -11.89 -10.33
CA ALA A 202 7.02 -13.20 -10.68
C ALA A 202 6.14 -13.76 -9.54
N ALA A 203 6.63 -13.70 -8.30
CA ALA A 203 5.87 -14.10 -7.12
C ALA A 203 4.60 -13.25 -6.95
N THR A 204 4.69 -11.94 -7.13
CA THR A 204 3.52 -11.04 -7.09
C THR A 204 2.49 -11.41 -8.13
N SER A 205 2.92 -11.69 -9.37
CA SER A 205 2.03 -12.12 -10.45
C SER A 205 1.33 -13.45 -10.11
N ALA A 206 2.06 -14.43 -9.57
CA ALA A 206 1.51 -15.71 -9.14
C ALA A 206 0.50 -15.56 -7.99
N ILE A 207 0.82 -14.72 -6.99
CA ILE A 207 -0.05 -14.40 -5.86
C ILE A 207 -1.35 -13.75 -6.33
N VAL A 208 -1.26 -12.74 -7.20
CA VAL A 208 -2.42 -12.03 -7.76
C VAL A 208 -3.30 -12.98 -8.59
N ALA A 209 -2.69 -13.79 -9.46
CA ALA A 209 -3.44 -14.75 -10.28
C ALA A 209 -4.18 -15.78 -9.42
N ALA A 210 -3.52 -16.36 -8.42
CA ALA A 210 -4.13 -17.36 -7.54
C ALA A 210 -5.25 -16.76 -6.67
N ALA A 211 -5.02 -15.58 -6.07
CA ALA A 211 -6.02 -14.91 -5.24
C ALA A 211 -7.24 -14.45 -6.06
N ALA A 212 -7.02 -13.94 -7.28
CA ALA A 212 -8.11 -13.58 -8.18
C ALA A 212 -8.94 -14.80 -8.59
N ALA A 213 -8.29 -15.92 -8.92
CA ALA A 213 -8.97 -17.17 -9.26
C ALA A 213 -9.81 -17.72 -8.09
N ASP A 214 -9.29 -17.71 -6.85
CA ASP A 214 -10.04 -18.11 -5.64
C ASP A 214 -11.32 -17.29 -5.44
N LYS A 215 -11.31 -16.02 -5.85
CA LYS A 215 -12.45 -15.10 -5.74
C LYS A 215 -13.33 -15.02 -6.98
N GLY A 216 -13.01 -15.75 -8.05
CA GLY A 216 -13.73 -15.64 -9.32
C GLY A 216 -13.63 -14.25 -9.95
N LEU A 217 -12.50 -13.56 -9.71
CA LEU A 217 -12.22 -12.20 -10.17
C LEU A 217 -11.18 -12.20 -11.29
N ALA A 218 -11.08 -11.10 -12.03
CA ALA A 218 -10.04 -10.94 -13.04
C ALA A 218 -8.65 -10.71 -12.41
N ALA A 219 -7.60 -11.19 -13.08
CA ALA A 219 -6.21 -10.87 -12.78
C ALA A 219 -5.65 -9.95 -13.86
N GLY A 220 -5.20 -8.76 -13.49
CA GLY A 220 -4.60 -7.76 -14.39
C GLY A 220 -3.13 -7.49 -14.07
N GLY A 221 -2.37 -6.98 -15.04
CA GLY A 221 -0.95 -6.62 -14.87
C GLY A 221 -0.01 -7.80 -14.62
N VAL A 222 -0.51 -9.05 -14.64
CA VAL A 222 0.30 -10.25 -14.50
C VAL A 222 1.13 -10.46 -15.76
N SER A 223 2.44 -10.65 -15.61
CA SER A 223 3.30 -11.06 -16.72
C SER A 223 2.92 -12.48 -17.15
N LYS A 224 2.88 -12.74 -18.47
CA LYS A 224 2.89 -14.13 -18.94
C LYS A 224 4.26 -14.70 -18.60
N LEU A 225 4.31 -15.59 -17.62
CA LEU A 225 5.48 -16.42 -17.33
C LEU A 225 5.91 -17.18 -18.59
#